data_AF-A0A392UCS9-F1
#
_entry.id   AF-A0A392UCS9-F1
#
_cell.length_a   1.000
_cell.length_b   1.000
_cell.length_c   1.000
_cell.angle_alpha   90.00
_cell.angle_beta   90.00
_cell.angle_gamma   90.00
#
_symmetry.space_group_name_H-M   'P 1'
#
loop_
_entity.id
_entity.type
_entity.pdbx_description
1 polymer ?
#
loop_
_entity_poly.entity_id
_entity_poly.type
_entity_poly.pdbx_seq_one_letter_code
_entity_poly.pdbx_strand_id
1 'polypeptide(L)' 'MLKCNIDTACYMEHNVYSVGACMHDEQGQFVQAYARRFVGRPNVAEAEAMGLLEVL' A
#
# COMPACT_ATOMS: atom_id res chain seq x y z
N MET A 1 -13.66 -8.69 -12.05
CA MET A 1 -12.31 -8.14 -11.93
C MET A 1 -12.30 -7.18 -10.74
N LEU A 2 -11.46 -7.45 -9.74
CA LEU A 2 -11.30 -6.54 -8.60
C LEU A 2 -10.43 -5.35 -9.01
N LYS A 3 -10.74 -4.17 -8.48
CA LYS A 3 -9.89 -2.97 -8.55
C LYS A 3 -9.18 -2.80 -7.22
N CYS A 4 -7.91 -2.39 -7.25
CA CYS A 4 -7.15 -2.12 -6.05
C CYS A 4 -6.49 -0.74 -6.12
N ASN A 5 -6.72 0.07 -5.09
CA ASN A 5 -5.96 1.29 -4.84
C ASN A 5 -4.88 0.99 -3.81
N ILE A 6 -3.66 1.38 -4.11
CA ILE A 6 -2.50 1.18 -3.25
C ILE A 6 -1.87 2.55 -3.03
N ASP A 7 -1.43 2.81 -1.81
CA ASP A 7 -0.72 4.02 -1.43
C ASP A 7 0.31 3.68 -0.35
N THR A 8 1.43 4.40 -0.34
CA THR A 8 2.47 4.22 0.66
C THR A 8 2.85 5.51 1.37
N ALA A 9 3.13 5.38 2.67
CA ALA A 9 3.60 6.48 3.50
C ALA A 9 4.97 6.18 4.09
N CYS A 10 5.92 7.09 3.87
CA CYS A 10 7.30 6.95 4.35
C CYS A 10 7.53 7.85 5.58
N TYR A 11 7.91 7.25 6.72
CA TYR A 11 8.22 7.95 7.96
C TYR A 11 9.72 7.88 8.22
N MET A 12 10.47 8.74 7.52
CA MET A 12 11.94 8.69 7.48
C MET A 12 12.57 8.77 8.88
N GLU A 13 12.07 9.67 9.73
CA GLU A 13 12.57 9.84 11.10
C GLU A 13 12.43 8.57 11.93
N HIS A 14 11.41 7.76 11.66
CA HIS A 14 11.10 6.54 12.41
C HIS A 14 11.65 5.25 11.76
N ASN A 15 12.37 5.35 10.64
CA ASN A 15 12.89 4.19 9.89
C ASN A 15 11.81 3.15 9.55
N VAL A 16 10.63 3.64 9.15
CA VAL A 16 9.51 2.79 8.74
C VAL A 16 8.81 3.38 7.53
N TYR A 17 8.13 2.50 6.80
CA TYR A 17 7.11 2.88 5.84
C TYR A 17 5.89 1.99 6.01
N SER A 18 4.74 2.43 5.52
CA SER A 18 3.51 1.64 5.52
C SER A 18 2.92 1.55 4.14
N VAL A 19 2.31 0.41 3.85
CA VAL A 19 1.52 0.15 2.65
C VAL A 19 0.06 0.10 3.08
N GLY A 20 -0.79 0.84 2.38
CA GLY A 20 -2.24 0.73 2.48
C GLY A 20 -2.82 0.25 1.16
N ALA A 21 -3.80 -0.65 1.22
CA ALA A 21 -4.51 -1.12 0.05
C ALA A 21 -6.02 -1.18 0.29
N CYS A 22 -6.79 -0.77 -0.71
CA CYS A 22 -8.24 -0.82 -0.73
C CYS A 22 -8.73 -1.54 -1.98
N MET A 23 -9.50 -2.61 -1.79
CA MET A 23 -10.10 -3.39 -2.86
C MET A 23 -11.57 -3.01 -3.05
N HIS A 24 -11.93 -2.87 -4.32
CA HIS A 24 -13.28 -2.59 -4.76
C HIS A 24 -13.71 -3.60 -5.82
N ASP A 25 -14.99 -3.93 -5.85
CA ASP A 25 -15.55 -4.72 -6.95
C ASP A 25 -15.69 -3.88 -8.24
N GLU A 26 -16.26 -4.49 -9.27
CA GLU A 26 -16.44 -3.83 -10.57
C GLU A 26 -17.37 -2.61 -10.50
N GLN A 27 -18.28 -2.59 -9.54
CA GLN A 27 -19.23 -1.50 -9.29
C GLN A 27 -18.62 -0.42 -8.38
N GLY A 28 -17.33 -0.55 -8.03
CA GLY A 28 -16.64 0.35 -7.14
C GLY A 28 -17.07 0.20 -5.67
N GLN A 29 -17.78 -0.88 -5.32
CA GLN A 29 -18.16 -1.12 -3.93
C GLN A 29 -16.97 -1.66 -3.15
N PHE A 30 -16.83 -1.18 -1.92
CA PHE A 30 -15.79 -1.64 -1.01
C PHE A 30 -15.93 -3.13 -0.73
N VAL A 31 -14.81 -3.85 -0.87
CA VAL A 31 -14.73 -5.28 -0.53
C VAL A 31 -13.92 -5.46 0.75
N GLN A 32 -12.70 -4.91 0.78
CA GLN A 32 -11.80 -5.00 1.91
C GLN A 32 -10.69 -3.94 1.81
N ALA A 33 -10.09 -3.61 2.96
CA ALA A 33 -8.88 -2.82 3.02
C ALA A 33 -7.94 -3.42 4.06
N TYR A 34 -6.64 -3.21 3.86
CA TYR A 34 -5.64 -3.56 4.85
C TYR A 34 -4.48 -2.58 4.81
N ALA A 35 -3.72 -2.58 5.90
CA ALA A 35 -2.50 -1.80 6.02
C ALA A 35 -1.42 -2.65 6.67
N ARG A 36 -0.19 -2.50 6.19
CA ARG A 36 0.98 -3.18 6.76
C ARG A 36 2.11 -2.18 6.95
N ARG A 37 2.82 -2.33 8.07
CA ARG A 37 3.99 -1.52 8.40
C ARG A 37 5.26 -2.34 8.23
N PHE A 38 6.29 -1.71 7.68
CA PHE A 38 7.59 -2.30 7.44
C PHE A 38 8.69 -1.43 8.04
N VAL A 39 9.80 -2.05 8.39
CA VAL A 39 11.03 -1.34 8.79
C VAL A 39 11.84 -1.04 7.53
N GLY A 40 12.28 0.21 7.40
CA GLY A 40 13.08 0.66 6.26
C GLY A 40 12.87 2.14 5.92
N ARG A 41 13.73 2.64 5.04
CA ARG A 41 13.70 4.01 4.49
C ARG A 41 13.81 3.97 2.95
N PRO A 42 12.89 3.28 2.26
CA PRO A 42 12.83 3.37 0.81
C PRO A 42 12.55 4.83 0.42
N ASN A 43 12.94 5.21 -0.80
CA ASN A 43 12.37 6.41 -1.40
C ASN A 43 10.89 6.16 -1.78
N VAL A 44 10.16 7.22 -2.13
CA VAL A 44 8.71 7.10 -2.42
C VAL A 44 8.44 6.13 -3.57
N ALA A 45 9.22 6.16 -4.66
CA ALA A 45 8.99 5.27 -5.80
C ALA A 45 9.25 3.80 -5.44
N GLU A 46 10.27 3.52 -4.64
CA GLU A 46 10.54 2.20 -4.09
C GLU A 46 9.41 1.73 -3.17
N ALA A 47 8.93 2.61 -2.29
CA ALA A 47 7.83 2.30 -1.39
C ALA A 47 6.57 1.92 -2.17
N GLU A 48 6.19 2.69 -3.19
CA GLU A 48 5.05 2.38 -4.07
C GLU A 48 5.22 1.04 -4.80
N ALA A 49 6.42 0.74 -5.31
CA ALA A 49 6.70 -0.56 -5.94
C ALA A 49 6.60 -1.72 -4.95
N MET A 50 7.06 -1.54 -3.71
CA MET A 50 6.91 -2.52 -2.63
C MET A 50 5.43 -2.66 -2.22
N GLY A 51 4.68 -1.57 -2.24
CA GLY A 51 3.24 -1.57 -2.01
C GLY A 51 2.50 -2.41 -3.04
N LEU A 52 2.86 -2.28 -4.31
CA LEU A 52 2.33 -3.14 -5.37
C LEU A 52 2.69 -4.62 -5.14
N LEU A 53 3.95 -4.92 -4.81
CA LEU A 53 4.40 -6.30 -4.56
C LEU A 53 3.69 -6.96 -3.38
N GLU A 54 3.42 -6.22 -2.30
CA GLU A 54 2.74 -6.74 -1.11
C GLU A 54 1.26 -7.11 -1.38
N VAL A 55 0.65 -6.46 -2.37
CA VAL A 55 -0.80 -6.53 -2.62
C VAL A 55 -1.20 -7.46 -3.76
N LEU A 56 -0.23 -7.90 -4.55
CA LEU A 56 -0.39 -8.94 -5.57
C LEU A 56 -0.42 -10.34 -4.94
#